data_AF-A0A2X4TZ80-F1
#
_entry.id   AF-A0A2X4TZ80-F1
#
_cell.length_a   1.000
_cell.length_b   1.000
_cell.length_c   1.000
_cell.angle_alpha   90.00
_cell.angle_beta   90.00
_cell.angle_gamma   90.00
#
_symmetry.space_group_name_H-M   'P 1'
#
loop_
_entity.id
_entity.type
_entity.pdbx_description
1 polymer ?
#
loop_
_entity_poly.entity_id
_entity_poly.type
_entity_poly.pdbx_seq_one_letter_code
_entity_poly.pdbx_strand_id
1 'polypeptide(L)'
;MLHLHAALEARSETPPAWLLEDAKGLFHATIRDAWAPDGADGFVYSVDWDGKPIVRERVRWPIVEAMGTAYALYTLTGDSQYEEWYQKWWDYCIKYLMDYENGSWWQELDADNKVTTKVWDGKQDIYHLLHCLVIPRLPLAPGLAPAVAAGLLDINAK
;
A
#
# COMPACT_ATOMS: atom_id res chain seq x y z
N MET A 1 0.58 -12.00 4.02
CA MET A 1 0.22 -12.47 5.38
C MET A 1 -1.25 -12.24 5.69
N LEU A 2 -1.77 -11.01 5.56
CA LEU A 2 -3.16 -10.67 5.93
C LEU A 2 -4.23 -11.42 5.11
N HIS A 3 -4.03 -11.61 3.80
CA HIS A 3 -4.91 -12.47 2.99
C HIS A 3 -4.90 -13.95 3.42
N LEU A 4 -3.75 -14.46 3.88
CA LEU A 4 -3.66 -15.83 4.40
C LEU A 4 -4.36 -15.96 5.75
N HIS A 5 -4.22 -14.96 6.63
CA HIS A 5 -4.97 -14.86 7.88
C HIS A 5 -6.48 -14.97 7.61
N ALA A 6 -7.00 -14.10 6.75
CA ALA A 6 -8.42 -14.09 6.39
C ALA A 6 -8.87 -15.39 5.70
N ALA A 7 -8.02 -16.00 4.87
CA ALA A 7 -8.36 -17.25 4.20
C ALA A 7 -8.44 -18.46 5.16
N LEU A 8 -7.65 -18.46 6.25
CA LEU A 8 -7.75 -19.46 7.31
C LEU A 8 -9.04 -19.27 8.11
N GLU A 9 -9.38 -18.04 8.49
CA GLU A 9 -10.65 -17.73 9.17
C GLU A 9 -11.86 -18.11 8.33
N ALA A 10 -11.84 -17.82 7.03
CA ALA A 10 -12.92 -18.20 6.10
C ALA A 10 -13.13 -19.72 6.00
N ARG A 11 -12.13 -20.52 6.35
CA ARG A 11 -12.22 -22.00 6.44
C ARG A 11 -12.50 -22.51 7.85
N SER A 12 -12.83 -21.62 8.79
CA SER A 12 -13.01 -21.94 10.22
C SER A 12 -11.75 -22.53 10.87
N GLU A 13 -10.56 -22.22 10.34
CA GLU A 13 -9.28 -22.53 10.95
C GLU A 13 -8.81 -21.35 11.80
N THR A 14 -8.09 -21.60 12.88
CA THR A 14 -7.46 -20.53 13.68
C THR A 14 -6.16 -20.10 13.03
N PRO A 15 -6.03 -18.85 12.54
CA PRO A 15 -4.77 -18.39 11.98
C PRO A 15 -3.71 -18.29 13.08
N PRO A 16 -2.45 -18.66 12.79
CA PRO A 16 -1.39 -18.47 13.75
C PRO A 16 -1.12 -16.97 13.95
N ALA A 17 -0.96 -16.55 15.22
CA ALA A 17 -0.89 -15.14 15.63
C ALA A 17 0.21 -14.33 14.90
N TRP A 18 1.33 -14.96 14.57
CA TRP A 18 2.46 -14.33 13.90
C TRP A 18 2.08 -13.69 12.55
N LEU A 19 1.04 -14.16 11.86
CA LEU A 19 0.59 -13.54 10.60
C LEU A 19 0.15 -12.09 10.77
N LEU A 20 -0.55 -11.79 11.88
CA LEU A 20 -0.99 -10.44 12.19
C LEU A 20 0.11 -9.65 12.89
N GLU A 21 0.85 -10.27 13.81
CA GLU A 21 1.95 -9.62 14.53
C GLU A 21 3.05 -9.13 13.58
N ASP A 22 3.51 -9.99 12.67
CA ASP A 22 4.56 -9.65 11.72
C ASP A 22 4.07 -8.64 10.67
N ALA A 23 2.80 -8.71 10.25
CA ALA A 23 2.21 -7.74 9.35
C ALA A 23 2.13 -6.34 9.96
N LYS A 24 1.77 -6.24 11.24
CA LYS A 24 1.86 -4.98 12.00
C LYS A 24 3.31 -4.51 12.09
N GLY A 25 4.23 -5.41 12.42
CA GLY A 25 5.67 -5.11 12.51
C GLY A 25 6.23 -4.54 11.21
N LEU A 26 5.93 -5.17 10.07
CA LEU A 26 6.37 -4.72 8.74
C LEU A 26 5.77 -3.37 8.37
N PHE A 27 4.48 -3.14 8.63
CA PHE A 27 3.84 -1.86 8.37
C PHE A 27 4.47 -0.72 9.18
N HIS A 28 4.63 -0.92 10.49
CA HIS A 28 5.23 0.09 11.37
C HIS A 28 6.71 0.34 11.06
N ALA A 29 7.48 -0.70 10.72
CA ALA A 29 8.88 -0.54 10.31
C ALA A 29 9.00 0.24 8.99
N THR A 30 8.09 -0.02 8.03
CA THR A 30 8.05 0.71 6.75
C THR A 30 7.81 2.20 6.98
N ILE A 31 6.88 2.56 7.87
CA ILE A 31 6.65 3.97 8.24
C ILE A 31 7.88 4.55 8.95
N ARG A 32 8.41 3.85 9.95
CA ARG A 32 9.53 4.31 10.78
C ARG A 32 10.75 4.70 9.94
N ASP A 33 11.12 3.85 8.99
CA ASP A 33 12.40 4.01 8.27
C ASP A 33 12.23 4.74 6.94
N ALA A 34 11.07 4.60 6.29
CA ALA A 34 10.90 5.03 4.91
C ALA A 34 9.87 6.12 4.67
N TRP A 35 8.92 6.39 5.59
CA TRP A 35 7.94 7.48 5.40
C TRP A 35 8.51 8.83 5.86
N ALA A 36 8.66 9.75 4.90
CA ALA A 36 9.15 11.11 5.14
C ALA A 36 10.45 11.23 5.98
N PRO A 37 11.47 10.36 5.79
CA PRO A 37 12.64 10.32 6.66
C PRO A 37 13.63 11.48 6.43
N ASP A 38 13.40 12.30 5.40
CA ASP A 38 14.40 13.17 4.80
C ASP A 38 13.88 14.60 4.53
N GLY A 39 12.79 14.97 5.20
CA GLY A 39 12.24 16.34 5.21
C GLY A 39 11.10 16.59 4.21
N ALA A 40 10.74 15.62 3.37
CA ALA A 40 9.60 15.69 2.45
C ALA A 40 8.71 14.45 2.59
N ASP A 41 7.39 14.61 2.41
CA ASP A 41 6.46 13.47 2.40
C ASP A 41 6.85 12.44 1.32
N GLY A 42 6.37 11.20 1.47
CA GLY A 42 6.59 10.10 0.52
C GLY A 42 7.53 9.02 1.06
N PHE A 43 7.45 7.83 0.46
CA PHE A 43 8.30 6.70 0.78
C PHE A 43 9.60 6.71 -0.03
N VAL A 44 10.75 6.66 0.64
CA VAL A 44 12.03 6.40 -0.04
C VAL A 44 12.07 4.96 -0.57
N TYR A 45 12.84 4.73 -1.64
CA TYR A 45 12.87 3.42 -2.30
C TYR A 45 13.67 2.36 -1.53
N SER A 46 14.75 2.74 -0.86
CA SER A 46 15.54 1.80 -0.06
C SER A 46 16.22 2.45 1.14
N VAL A 47 16.49 1.62 2.15
CA VAL A 47 17.22 1.95 3.37
C VAL A 47 18.33 0.94 3.61
N ASP A 48 19.35 1.31 4.40
CA ASP A 48 20.34 0.37 4.91
C ASP A 48 19.82 -0.43 6.12
N TRP A 49 20.67 -1.28 6.70
CA TRP A 49 20.34 -2.08 7.88
C TRP A 49 20.09 -1.26 9.15
N ASP A 50 20.53 0.00 9.19
CA ASP A 50 20.26 0.93 10.29
C ASP A 50 18.98 1.76 10.05
N GLY A 51 18.27 1.54 8.93
CA GLY A 51 17.09 2.30 8.54
C GLY A 51 17.40 3.65 7.88
N LYS A 52 18.65 3.92 7.48
CA LYS A 52 19.01 5.19 6.82
C LYS A 52 18.69 5.12 5.32
N PRO A 53 18.04 6.13 4.73
CA PRO A 53 17.75 6.15 3.30
C PRO A 53 19.00 6.05 2.42
N ILE A 54 18.97 5.15 1.42
CA ILE A 54 20.00 5.01 0.39
C ILE A 54 19.49 5.60 -0.93
N VAL A 55 18.41 5.04 -1.47
CA VAL A 55 17.74 5.55 -2.69
C VAL A 55 16.51 6.32 -2.26
N ARG A 56 16.56 7.64 -2.42
CA ARG A 56 15.55 8.58 -1.89
C ARG A 56 14.41 8.86 -2.86
N GLU A 57 14.50 8.37 -4.09
CA GLU A 57 13.42 8.50 -5.06
C GLU A 57 12.12 7.85 -4.56
N ARG A 58 10.99 8.51 -4.82
CA ARG A 58 9.64 8.04 -4.48
C ARG A 58 9.11 7.24 -5.66
N VAL A 59 9.51 5.98 -5.74
CA VAL A 59 8.88 5.05 -6.68
C VAL A 59 7.40 4.92 -6.32
N ARG A 60 6.52 4.73 -7.32
CA ARG A 60 5.08 4.70 -7.13
C ARG A 60 4.57 3.50 -6.33
N TRP A 61 5.05 2.29 -6.63
CA TRP A 61 4.45 1.07 -6.08
C TRP A 61 4.56 0.94 -4.54
N PRO A 62 5.62 1.41 -3.83
CA PRO A 62 5.70 1.31 -2.37
C PRO A 62 4.53 2.00 -1.64
N ILE A 63 4.14 3.22 -2.03
CA ILE A 63 3.00 3.89 -1.38
C ILE A 63 1.68 3.20 -1.73
N VAL A 64 1.55 2.70 -2.95
CA VAL A 64 0.36 1.96 -3.40
C VAL A 64 0.18 0.67 -2.59
N GLU A 65 1.25 -0.07 -2.32
CA GLU A 65 1.23 -1.26 -1.44
C GLU A 65 0.99 -0.91 0.03
N ALA A 66 1.56 0.20 0.50
CA ALA A 66 1.32 0.68 1.86
C ALA A 66 -0.17 0.94 2.08
N MET A 67 -0.85 1.57 1.12
CA MET A 67 -2.31 1.81 1.15
C MET A 67 -3.11 0.49 1.19
N GLY A 68 -2.76 -0.49 0.35
CA GLY A 68 -3.40 -1.82 0.39
C GLY A 68 -3.21 -2.53 1.73
N THR A 69 -2.03 -2.39 2.33
CA THR A 69 -1.70 -2.95 3.64
C THR A 69 -2.44 -2.24 4.78
N ALA A 70 -2.55 -0.90 4.73
CA ALA A 70 -3.34 -0.12 5.66
C ALA A 70 -4.81 -0.57 5.67
N TYR A 71 -5.42 -0.72 4.49
CA TYR A 71 -6.78 -1.27 4.39
C TYR A 71 -6.91 -2.66 5.04
N ALA A 72 -5.97 -3.56 4.74
CA ALA A 72 -6.02 -4.92 5.27
C ALA A 72 -5.82 -4.97 6.79
N LEU A 73 -4.94 -4.13 7.35
CA LEU A 73 -4.76 -3.99 8.80
C LEU A 73 -5.98 -3.36 9.45
N TYR A 74 -6.55 -2.31 8.87
CA TYR A 74 -7.81 -1.72 9.33
C TYR A 74 -8.92 -2.79 9.40
N THR A 75 -9.08 -3.57 8.33
CA THR A 75 -10.10 -4.62 8.24
C THR A 75 -9.97 -5.67 9.34
N LEU A 76 -8.75 -6.09 9.70
CA LEU A 76 -8.54 -7.12 10.72
C LEU A 76 -8.50 -6.59 12.16
N THR A 77 -8.26 -5.30 12.35
CA THR A 77 -8.03 -4.74 13.70
C THR A 77 -9.11 -3.76 14.15
N GLY A 78 -9.82 -3.12 13.22
CA GLY A 78 -10.75 -2.02 13.49
C GLY A 78 -10.07 -0.73 13.98
N ASP A 79 -8.74 -0.65 13.92
CA ASP A 79 -7.97 0.49 14.45
C ASP A 79 -7.89 1.64 13.43
N SER A 80 -8.47 2.80 13.76
CA SER A 80 -8.60 3.95 12.86
C SER A 80 -7.26 4.50 12.37
N GLN A 81 -6.15 4.25 13.09
CA GLN A 81 -4.83 4.73 12.68
C GLN A 81 -4.47 4.27 11.25
N TYR A 82 -4.91 3.07 10.86
CA TYR A 82 -4.61 2.54 9.54
C TYR A 82 -5.41 3.25 8.45
N GLU A 83 -6.66 3.62 8.74
CA GLU A 83 -7.48 4.43 7.83
C GLU A 83 -6.92 5.86 7.70
N GLU A 84 -6.47 6.46 8.80
CA GLU A 84 -5.81 7.78 8.80
C GLU A 84 -4.56 7.79 7.90
N TRP A 85 -3.73 6.75 7.98
CA TRP A 85 -2.59 6.58 7.07
C TRP A 85 -3.02 6.40 5.61
N TYR A 86 -4.02 5.56 5.36
CA TYR A 86 -4.58 5.35 4.03
C TYR A 86 -5.05 6.67 3.40
N GLN A 87 -5.77 7.50 4.16
CA GLN A 87 -6.24 8.82 3.72
C GLN A 87 -5.07 9.78 3.46
N LYS A 88 -4.10 9.87 4.37
CA LYS A 88 -2.88 10.70 4.19
C LYS A 88 -2.11 10.32 2.92
N TRP A 89 -2.04 9.03 2.59
CA TRP A 89 -1.37 8.57 1.39
C TRP A 89 -2.18 8.81 0.12
N TRP A 90 -3.51 8.77 0.17
CA TRP A 90 -4.35 9.22 -0.93
C TRP A 90 -4.12 10.68 -1.29
N ASP A 91 -4.09 11.56 -0.30
CA ASP A 91 -3.82 12.99 -0.50
C ASP A 91 -2.46 13.22 -1.17
N TYR A 92 -1.43 12.49 -0.71
CA TYR A 92 -0.12 12.50 -1.34
C TYR A 92 -0.17 12.01 -2.80
N CYS A 93 -0.87 10.89 -3.07
CA CYS A 93 -0.95 10.31 -4.40
C CYS A 93 -1.61 11.27 -5.40
N ILE A 94 -2.74 11.88 -5.03
CA ILE A 94 -3.43 12.86 -5.87
C ILE A 94 -2.52 14.07 -6.13
N LYS A 95 -1.82 14.54 -5.11
CA LYS A 95 -0.99 15.74 -5.19
C LYS A 95 0.27 15.56 -6.06
N TYR A 96 0.89 14.38 -6.03
CA TYR A 96 2.23 14.19 -6.62
C TYR A 96 2.30 13.10 -7.69
N LEU A 97 1.56 12.00 -7.57
CA LEU A 97 1.70 10.84 -8.45
C LEU A 97 0.67 10.79 -9.57
N MET A 98 -0.58 11.22 -9.32
CA MET A 98 -1.65 11.11 -10.33
C MET A 98 -1.41 12.07 -11.50
N ASP A 99 -1.34 11.51 -12.71
CA ASP A 99 -1.13 12.28 -13.93
C ASP A 99 -2.38 12.25 -14.81
N TYR A 100 -3.26 13.21 -14.58
CA TYR A 100 -4.49 13.35 -15.36
C TYR A 100 -4.25 13.83 -16.79
N GLU A 101 -3.11 14.46 -17.08
CA GLU A 101 -2.81 15.01 -18.42
C GLU A 101 -2.31 13.91 -19.36
N ASN A 102 -1.33 13.12 -18.94
CA ASN A 102 -0.73 12.08 -19.80
C ASN A 102 -1.22 10.66 -19.48
N GLY A 103 -2.15 10.53 -18.54
CA GLY A 103 -2.76 9.28 -18.13
C GLY A 103 -1.92 8.47 -17.14
N SER A 104 -2.61 7.59 -16.41
CA SER A 104 -2.04 6.78 -15.33
C SER A 104 -1.39 7.66 -14.24
N TRP A 105 -0.44 7.11 -13.49
CA TRP A 105 0.31 7.80 -12.44
C TRP A 105 1.78 7.84 -12.83
N TRP A 106 2.51 8.87 -12.43
CA TRP A 106 3.96 8.93 -12.54
C TRP A 106 4.61 7.75 -11.83
N GLN A 107 5.61 7.17 -12.48
CA GLN A 107 6.30 5.99 -11.97
C GLN A 107 7.29 6.34 -10.86
N GLU A 108 7.91 7.53 -10.92
CA GLU A 108 9.04 7.88 -10.07
C GLU A 108 9.10 9.38 -9.73
N LEU A 109 9.16 9.62 -8.42
CA LEU A 109 9.46 10.83 -7.66
C LEU A 109 10.96 11.09 -7.45
N ASP A 110 11.50 12.30 -7.61
CA ASP A 110 12.74 12.66 -6.90
C ASP A 110 12.48 12.89 -5.39
N ALA A 111 13.53 13.23 -4.62
CA ALA A 111 13.41 13.45 -3.18
C ALA A 111 12.58 14.70 -2.81
N ASP A 112 12.32 15.61 -3.75
CA ASP A 112 11.48 16.80 -3.58
C ASP A 112 10.06 16.58 -4.14
N ASN A 113 9.69 15.34 -4.47
CA ASN A 113 8.42 14.94 -5.07
C ASN A 113 8.16 15.57 -6.46
N LYS A 114 9.20 15.76 -7.27
CA LYS A 114 9.08 16.14 -8.68
C LYS A 114 9.38 14.94 -9.58
N VAL A 115 8.66 14.83 -10.68
CA VAL A 115 8.81 13.72 -11.65
C VAL A 115 10.27 13.58 -12.07
N THR A 116 10.79 12.35 -12.01
CA THR A 116 12.15 12.00 -12.41
C THR A 116 12.18 10.68 -13.19
N THR A 117 13.36 10.32 -13.68
CA THR A 117 13.62 9.07 -14.40
C THR A 117 15.01 8.60 -14.01
N LYS A 118 15.10 7.72 -13.01
CA LYS A 118 16.38 7.27 -12.46
C LYS A 118 16.39 5.77 -12.16
N VAL A 119 15.43 5.29 -11.37
CA VAL A 119 15.24 3.85 -11.08
C VAL A 119 14.43 3.19 -12.19
N TRP A 120 13.45 3.88 -12.75
CA TRP A 120 12.55 3.35 -13.77
C TRP A 120 12.42 4.29 -14.97
N ASP A 121 11.95 3.73 -16.09
CA ASP A 121 11.65 4.46 -17.33
C ASP A 121 10.24 4.12 -17.83
N GLY A 122 9.40 5.15 -18.00
CA GLY A 122 8.01 5.02 -18.45
C GLY A 122 6.97 4.70 -17.36
N LYS A 123 5.78 4.27 -17.80
CA LYS A 123 4.59 3.95 -16.96
C LYS A 123 4.03 2.56 -17.29
N GLN A 124 4.90 1.55 -17.29
CA GLN A 124 4.63 0.19 -17.78
C GLN A 124 3.70 -0.64 -16.89
N ASP A 125 3.44 -0.24 -15.64
CA ASP A 125 2.67 -1.03 -14.69
C ASP A 125 1.35 -0.36 -14.29
N ILE A 126 0.28 -1.16 -14.25
CA ILE A 126 -1.00 -0.82 -13.62
C ILE A 126 -1.45 -1.88 -12.60
N TYR A 127 -0.73 -3.00 -12.49
CA TYR A 127 -1.12 -4.10 -11.63
C TYR A 127 -1.16 -3.67 -10.17
N HIS A 128 -0.13 -2.97 -9.70
CA HIS A 128 -0.08 -2.49 -8.32
C HIS A 128 -1.23 -1.52 -8.00
N LEU A 129 -1.69 -0.71 -8.97
CA LEU A 129 -2.78 0.24 -8.74
C LEU A 129 -4.07 -0.46 -8.29
N LEU A 130 -4.30 -1.73 -8.67
CA LEU A 130 -5.45 -2.48 -8.20
C LEU A 130 -5.43 -2.70 -6.67
N HIS A 131 -4.25 -2.66 -6.05
CA HIS A 131 -4.09 -2.89 -4.61
C HIS A 131 -4.51 -1.68 -3.76
N CYS A 132 -4.52 -0.48 -4.32
CA CYS A 132 -5.12 0.69 -3.66
C CYS A 132 -6.51 1.06 -4.23
N LEU A 133 -6.85 0.64 -5.45
CA LEU A 133 -8.14 0.98 -6.09
C LEU A 133 -9.25 -0.05 -5.88
N VAL A 134 -8.89 -1.34 -5.83
CA VAL A 134 -9.88 -2.44 -5.85
C VAL A 134 -9.84 -3.26 -4.56
N ILE A 135 -8.65 -3.57 -4.02
CA ILE A 135 -8.55 -4.30 -2.74
C ILE A 135 -9.37 -3.63 -1.63
N PRO A 136 -9.37 -2.29 -1.45
CA PRO A 136 -10.17 -1.65 -0.40
C PRO A 136 -11.70 -1.82 -0.51
N ARG A 137 -12.17 -2.41 -1.61
CA ARG A 137 -13.59 -2.65 -1.91
C ARG A 137 -13.97 -4.13 -1.78
N LEU A 138 -13.06 -4.98 -1.32
CA LEU A 138 -13.24 -6.44 -1.29
C LEU A 138 -12.92 -7.01 0.10
N PRO A 139 -13.56 -8.11 0.51
CA PRO A 139 -13.06 -8.85 1.68
C PRO A 139 -11.64 -9.37 1.42
N LEU A 140 -10.89 -9.63 2.49
CA LEU A 140 -9.53 -10.18 2.38
C LEU A 140 -9.47 -11.65 1.94
N ALA A 141 -10.60 -12.36 1.94
CA ALA A 141 -10.75 -13.70 1.37
C ALA A 141 -12.08 -13.82 0.62
N PRO A 142 -12.10 -14.44 -0.58
CA PRO A 142 -10.95 -14.98 -1.33
C PRO A 142 -10.03 -13.86 -1.87
N GLY A 143 -8.95 -14.22 -2.58
CA GLY A 143 -8.02 -13.23 -3.15
C GLY A 143 -8.67 -12.32 -4.21
N LEU A 144 -7.96 -11.25 -4.61
CA LEU A 144 -8.46 -10.16 -5.48
C LEU A 144 -9.31 -10.64 -6.67
N ALA A 145 -8.72 -11.35 -7.63
CA ALA A 145 -9.44 -11.76 -8.84
C ALA A 145 -10.63 -12.71 -8.55
N PRO A 146 -10.49 -13.76 -7.72
CA PRO A 146 -11.64 -14.55 -7.27
C PRO A 146 -12.75 -13.74 -6.60
N ALA A 147 -12.43 -12.77 -5.75
CA ALA A 147 -13.42 -11.96 -5.05
C ALA A 147 -14.19 -11.03 -6.00
N VAL A 148 -13.50 -10.44 -6.98
CA VAL A 148 -14.15 -9.69 -8.06
C VAL A 148 -15.07 -10.60 -8.88
N ALA A 149 -14.58 -11.78 -9.29
CA ALA A 149 -15.38 -12.73 -10.06
C ALA A 149 -16.62 -13.24 -9.30
N ALA A 150 -16.55 -13.30 -7.97
CA ALA A 150 -17.65 -13.65 -7.09
C ALA A 150 -18.64 -12.50 -6.82
N GLY A 151 -18.44 -11.32 -7.42
CA GLY A 151 -19.33 -10.17 -7.26
C GLY A 151 -19.27 -9.52 -5.87
N LEU A 152 -18.12 -9.61 -5.19
CA LEU A 152 -17.97 -9.14 -3.80
C LEU A 152 -17.54 -7.68 -3.68
N LEU A 153 -17.55 -6.91 -4.78
CA LEU A 153 -17.27 -5.47 -4.74
C LEU A 153 -18.28 -4.76 -3.85
N ASP A 154 -17.77 -3.93 -2.94
CA ASP A 154 -18.53 -3.09 -2.00
C ASP A 154 -19.42 -3.87 -1.03
N ILE A 155 -19.22 -5.19 -0.85
CA ILE A 155 -20.07 -6.03 0.01
C ILE A 155 -20.11 -5.56 1.48
N ASN A 156 -19.06 -4.88 1.94
CA ASN A 156 -18.92 -4.34 3.29
C ASN A 156 -19.28 -2.85 3.41
N ALA A 157 -19.60 -2.17 2.30
CA ALA A 157 -20.04 -0.77 2.28
C ALA A 157 -21.57 -0.70 2.37
N LYS A 158 -22.11 -0.92 3.57
CA LYS A 158 -23.55 -0.92 3.86
C LYS A 158 -23.99 0.32 4.61
#